data_AF-A0A2N0V9R7-F1
#
_entry.id   AF-A0A2N0V9R7-F1
#
_cell.length_a   1.000
_cell.length_b   1.000
_cell.length_c   1.000
_cell.angle_alpha   90.00
_cell.angle_beta   90.00
_cell.angle_gamma   90.00
#
_symmetry.space_group_name_H-M   'P 1'
#
loop_
_entity.id
_entity.type
_entity.pdbx_description
1 polymer ?
#
loop_
_entity_poly.entity_id
_entity_poly.type
_entity_poly.pdbx_seq_one_letter_code
_entity_poly.pdbx_strand_id
1 'polypeptide(L)'
;MRPNLKIVIPLLATVLLASGCATRQLKNFKEAADENNWHEIAGAEVDCKADDETCNQLHLLKGDACYRLAKQNTDSIKNYQCAAEQLEQGIHLTTDWAAAEAIVGQRAQYFENWCESLRSLRSEQTSTAAAKPYNQKLHACAREFLQAPGDLKPAATFFLHNAELAAIRFQINDTGSCQALKQLQQNENQAAAQAGQSRYADYHRRLLNDIAGIKASIPGCP
;
A
#
# COMPACT_ATOMS: atom_id res chain seq x y z
N MET A 1 31.16 1.06 -64.54
CA MET A 1 31.41 0.19 -63.37
C MET A 1 30.68 0.78 -62.18
N ARG A 2 29.70 0.05 -61.62
CA ARG A 2 28.94 0.44 -60.43
C ARG A 2 29.59 -0.16 -59.18
N PRO A 3 29.71 0.57 -58.06
CA PRO A 3 29.76 -0.06 -56.74
C PRO A 3 28.36 -0.07 -56.11
N ASN A 4 28.05 -1.22 -55.52
CA ASN A 4 26.81 -1.53 -54.80
C ASN A 4 26.82 -0.92 -53.39
N LEU A 5 25.80 -0.15 -53.04
CA LEU A 5 25.52 0.25 -51.65
C LEU A 5 24.53 -0.77 -51.06
N LYS A 6 25.04 -1.78 -50.36
CA LYS A 6 24.24 -2.77 -49.63
C LYS A 6 23.81 -2.20 -48.28
N ILE A 7 22.51 -1.94 -48.14
CA ILE A 7 21.62 -2.32 -47.02
C ILE A 7 22.32 -2.55 -45.66
N VAL A 8 22.22 -1.60 -44.73
CA VAL A 8 22.14 -1.87 -43.27
C VAL A 8 21.45 -0.69 -42.54
N ILE A 9 20.17 -0.41 -42.82
CA ILE A 9 19.30 0.36 -41.90
C ILE A 9 17.89 -0.19 -42.13
N PRO A 10 17.32 -1.02 -41.22
CA PRO A 10 16.50 -0.43 -40.16
C PRO A 10 16.46 -1.26 -38.87
N LEU A 11 17.15 -0.81 -37.83
CA LEU A 11 16.94 -1.28 -36.46
C LEU A 11 16.66 -0.08 -35.54
N LEU A 12 15.70 0.78 -35.94
CA LEU A 12 15.33 1.97 -35.16
C LEU A 12 13.81 2.25 -35.12
N ALA A 13 12.98 1.41 -35.74
CA ALA A 13 11.54 1.68 -35.88
C ALA A 13 10.64 0.91 -34.89
N THR A 14 11.18 -0.02 -34.10
CA THR A 14 10.37 -0.91 -33.24
C THR A 14 10.15 -0.41 -31.82
N VAL A 15 10.76 0.71 -31.41
CA VAL A 15 10.63 1.24 -30.03
C VAL A 15 9.51 2.29 -29.90
N LEU A 16 9.02 2.86 -31.01
CA LEU A 16 8.07 4.00 -30.98
C LEU A 16 6.58 3.63 -30.88
N LEU A 17 6.20 2.35 -30.97
CA LEU A 17 4.78 1.95 -30.95
C LEU A 17 4.25 1.56 -29.56
N ALA A 18 5.12 1.36 -28.57
CA ALA A 18 4.68 0.94 -27.23
C ALA A 18 4.21 2.10 -26.34
N SER A 19 4.73 3.33 -26.54
CA SER A 19 4.42 4.47 -25.66
C SER A 19 3.01 5.06 -25.86
N GLY A 20 2.35 4.76 -26.98
CA GLY A 20 1.01 5.27 -27.30
C GLY A 20 -0.14 4.59 -26.54
N CYS A 21 0.02 3.32 -26.16
CA CYS A 21 -1.02 2.57 -25.46
C CYS A 21 -1.20 3.04 -24.01
N ALA A 22 -0.10 3.13 -23.25
CA ALA A 22 -0.12 3.53 -21.85
C ALA A 22 -0.66 4.96 -21.66
N THR A 23 -0.29 5.90 -22.54
CA THR A 23 -0.78 7.29 -22.47
C THR A 23 -2.30 7.37 -22.70
N ARG A 24 -2.82 6.61 -23.67
CA ARG A 24 -4.27 6.54 -23.91
C ARG A 24 -5.00 5.89 -22.74
N GLN A 25 -4.45 4.81 -22.21
CA GLN A 25 -5.02 4.13 -21.05
C GLN A 25 -5.07 5.06 -19.83
N LEU A 26 -4.00 5.82 -19.58
CA LEU A 26 -3.93 6.77 -18.48
C LEU A 26 -5.00 7.85 -18.60
N LYS A 27 -5.23 8.35 -19.82
CA LYS A 27 -6.32 9.28 -20.09
C LYS A 27 -7.68 8.67 -19.71
N ASN A 28 -7.97 7.45 -20.17
CA ASN A 28 -9.23 6.78 -19.85
C ASN A 28 -9.39 6.54 -18.34
N PHE A 29 -8.32 6.15 -17.64
CA PHE A 29 -8.37 5.97 -16.18
C PHE A 29 -8.69 7.28 -15.45
N LYS A 30 -8.15 8.42 -15.92
CA LYS A 30 -8.47 9.73 -15.34
C LYS A 30 -9.93 10.12 -15.59
N GLU A 31 -10.41 9.95 -16.82
CA GLU A 31 -11.82 10.22 -17.16
C GLU A 31 -12.77 9.34 -16.32
N ALA A 32 -12.49 8.04 -16.21
CA ALA A 32 -13.26 7.13 -15.36
C ALA A 32 -13.17 7.52 -13.86
N ALA A 33 -12.03 7.99 -13.38
CA ALA A 33 -11.85 8.42 -11.99
C ALA A 33 -12.66 9.69 -11.69
N ASP A 34 -12.66 10.66 -12.61
CA ASP A 34 -13.47 11.88 -12.52
C ASP A 34 -14.98 11.56 -12.49
N GLU A 35 -15.39 10.50 -13.20
CA GLU A 35 -16.76 9.98 -13.21
C GLU A 35 -17.09 9.02 -12.05
N ASN A 36 -16.13 8.75 -11.15
CA ASN A 36 -16.24 7.74 -10.08
C ASN A 36 -16.52 6.30 -10.59
N ASN A 37 -16.18 6.01 -11.84
CA ASN A 37 -16.32 4.69 -12.44
C ASN A 37 -15.14 3.78 -12.04
N TRP A 38 -15.08 3.43 -10.76
CA TRP A 38 -13.99 2.61 -10.20
C TRP A 38 -13.99 1.17 -10.75
N HIS A 39 -15.14 0.66 -11.19
CA HIS A 39 -15.26 -0.66 -11.81
C HIS A 39 -14.49 -0.77 -13.11
N GLU A 40 -14.55 0.26 -13.96
CA GLU A 40 -13.81 0.29 -15.22
C GLU A 40 -12.30 0.23 -14.99
N ILE A 41 -11.80 1.06 -14.07
CA ILE A 41 -10.36 1.12 -13.76
C ILE A 41 -9.88 -0.20 -13.13
N ALA A 42 -10.60 -0.72 -12.13
CA ALA A 42 -10.23 -1.94 -11.43
C ALA A 42 -10.26 -3.19 -12.34
N GLY A 43 -11.20 -3.22 -13.30
CA GLY A 43 -11.37 -4.32 -14.25
C GLY A 43 -10.38 -4.34 -15.41
N ALA A 44 -9.74 -3.20 -15.72
CA ALA A 44 -8.81 -3.09 -16.84
C ALA A 44 -7.41 -3.63 -16.48
N GLU A 45 -6.77 -4.42 -17.35
CA GLU A 45 -5.36 -4.79 -17.20
C GLU A 45 -4.46 -3.57 -17.42
N VAL A 46 -3.37 -3.45 -16.68
CA VAL A 46 -2.40 -2.35 -16.88
C VAL A 46 -1.42 -2.76 -17.97
N ASP A 47 -1.40 -2.02 -19.08
CA ASP A 47 -0.53 -2.27 -20.22
C ASP A 47 0.53 -1.16 -20.33
N CYS A 48 1.64 -1.34 -19.61
CA CYS A 48 2.78 -0.43 -19.62
C CYS A 48 4.09 -1.19 -19.35
N LYS A 49 5.21 -0.59 -19.77
CA LYS A 49 6.53 -1.05 -19.36
C LYS A 49 6.95 -0.33 -18.09
N ALA A 50 7.74 -1.00 -17.26
CA ALA A 50 8.20 -0.45 -15.98
C ALA A 50 9.02 0.85 -16.11
N ASP A 51 9.64 1.11 -17.27
CA ASP A 51 10.38 2.34 -17.57
C ASP A 51 9.52 3.46 -18.18
N ASP A 52 8.24 3.21 -18.47
CA ASP A 52 7.33 4.25 -18.95
C ASP A 52 6.90 5.17 -17.79
N GLU A 53 7.08 6.48 -17.94
CA GLU A 53 6.71 7.51 -16.95
C GLU A 53 5.21 7.52 -16.59
N THR A 54 4.37 6.86 -17.39
CA THR A 54 2.92 6.74 -17.16
C THR A 54 2.55 5.47 -16.40
N CYS A 55 3.46 4.51 -16.29
CA CYS A 55 3.17 3.19 -15.73
C CYS A 55 2.88 3.26 -14.23
N ASN A 56 3.66 4.05 -13.49
CA ASN A 56 3.40 4.30 -12.07
C ASN A 56 1.98 4.88 -11.85
N GLN A 57 1.57 5.86 -12.66
CA GLN A 57 0.26 6.52 -12.57
C GLN A 57 -0.89 5.55 -12.83
N LEU A 58 -0.75 4.65 -13.81
CA LEU A 58 -1.73 3.61 -14.10
C LEU A 58 -1.91 2.66 -12.91
N HIS A 59 -0.80 2.19 -12.33
CA HIS A 59 -0.81 1.32 -11.16
C HIS A 59 -1.40 2.01 -9.91
N LEU A 60 -1.05 3.28 -9.68
CA LEU A 60 -1.60 4.08 -8.58
C LEU A 60 -3.13 4.26 -8.70
N LEU A 61 -3.62 4.66 -9.88
CA LEU A 61 -5.06 4.83 -10.14
C LEU A 61 -5.83 3.51 -10.01
N LYS A 62 -5.31 2.41 -10.58
CA LYS A 62 -5.93 1.10 -10.45
C LYS A 62 -5.96 0.62 -9.00
N GLY A 63 -4.86 0.81 -8.28
CA GLY A 63 -4.76 0.48 -6.87
C GLY A 63 -5.80 1.21 -6.01
N ASP A 64 -5.98 2.52 -6.22
CA ASP A 64 -7.01 3.31 -5.52
C ASP A 64 -8.43 2.87 -5.90
N ALA A 65 -8.70 2.62 -7.19
CA ALA A 65 -9.99 2.11 -7.64
C ALA A 65 -10.34 0.77 -6.98
N CYS A 66 -9.41 -0.18 -6.96
CA CYS A 66 -9.58 -1.47 -6.29
C CYS A 66 -9.82 -1.28 -4.78
N TYR A 67 -9.08 -0.38 -4.11
CA TYR A 67 -9.30 -0.09 -2.70
C TYR A 67 -10.70 0.47 -2.43
N ARG A 68 -11.16 1.43 -3.23
CA ARG A 68 -12.50 2.03 -3.11
C ARG A 68 -13.60 0.99 -3.26
N LEU A 69 -13.49 0.09 -4.23
CA LEU A 69 -14.44 -1.01 -4.41
C LEU A 69 -14.40 -1.98 -3.22
N ALA A 70 -13.23 -2.29 -2.67
CA ALA A 70 -13.12 -3.11 -1.47
C ALA A 70 -13.84 -2.48 -0.27
N LYS A 71 -13.71 -1.15 -0.08
CA LYS A 71 -14.41 -0.40 0.97
C LYS A 71 -15.93 -0.37 0.81
N GLN A 72 -16.44 -0.61 -0.40
CA GLN A 72 -17.88 -0.74 -0.68
C GLN A 72 -18.39 -2.17 -0.47
N ASN A 73 -17.57 -3.09 0.04
CA ASN A 73 -17.86 -4.52 0.24
C ASN A 73 -18.14 -5.31 -1.04
N THR A 74 -17.72 -4.80 -2.20
CA THR A 74 -17.75 -5.55 -3.46
C THR A 74 -16.52 -6.45 -3.54
N ASP A 75 -16.68 -7.77 -3.65
CA ASP A 75 -15.59 -8.77 -3.75
C ASP A 75 -14.35 -8.41 -2.91
N SER A 76 -14.58 -8.05 -1.64
CA SER A 76 -13.64 -7.25 -0.84
C SER A 76 -12.24 -7.83 -0.78
N ILE A 77 -12.09 -9.15 -0.61
CA ILE A 77 -10.80 -9.83 -0.59
C ILE A 77 -10.05 -9.67 -1.91
N LYS A 78 -10.72 -9.92 -3.05
CA LYS A 78 -10.12 -9.80 -4.39
C LYS A 78 -9.71 -8.35 -4.67
N ASN A 79 -10.56 -7.40 -4.28
CA ASN A 79 -10.29 -6.00 -4.48
C ASN A 79 -9.17 -5.47 -3.56
N TYR A 80 -9.07 -5.96 -2.31
CA TYR A 80 -7.93 -5.67 -1.46
C TYR A 80 -6.61 -6.29 -1.98
N GLN A 81 -6.66 -7.49 -2.59
CA GLN A 81 -5.48 -8.09 -3.24
C GLN A 81 -5.02 -7.22 -4.42
N CYS A 82 -5.95 -6.84 -5.31
CA CYS A 82 -5.65 -5.91 -6.40
C CYS A 82 -5.06 -4.60 -5.87
N ALA A 83 -5.68 -3.99 -4.87
CA ALA A 83 -5.19 -2.74 -4.27
C ALA A 83 -3.78 -2.89 -3.72
N ALA A 84 -3.51 -3.95 -2.95
CA ALA A 84 -2.20 -4.18 -2.36
C ALA A 84 -1.10 -4.34 -3.42
N GLU A 85 -1.37 -5.09 -4.49
CA GLU A 85 -0.39 -5.35 -5.56
C GLU A 85 -0.14 -4.14 -6.45
N GLN A 86 -1.21 -3.43 -6.83
CA GLN A 86 -1.11 -2.30 -7.75
C GLN A 86 -0.56 -1.06 -7.05
N LEU A 87 -0.92 -0.83 -5.78
CA LEU A 87 -0.34 0.28 -5.01
C LEU A 87 1.15 0.04 -4.71
N GLU A 88 1.56 -1.18 -4.35
CA GLU A 88 2.98 -1.54 -4.18
C GLU A 88 3.79 -1.22 -5.45
N GLN A 89 3.31 -1.68 -6.61
CA GLN A 89 3.95 -1.40 -7.91
C GLN A 89 4.00 0.09 -8.22
N GLY A 90 2.86 0.79 -8.12
CA GLY A 90 2.78 2.23 -8.41
C GLY A 90 3.67 3.07 -7.50
N ILE A 91 3.76 2.71 -6.21
CA ILE A 91 4.63 3.38 -5.23
C ILE A 91 6.10 3.18 -5.60
N HIS A 92 6.53 1.95 -5.88
CA HIS A 92 7.94 1.63 -6.17
C HIS A 92 8.40 2.13 -7.54
N LEU A 93 7.49 2.28 -8.50
CA LEU A 93 7.78 2.91 -9.79
C LEU A 93 7.82 4.45 -9.71
N THR A 94 7.32 5.06 -8.63
CA THR A 94 7.27 6.53 -8.48
C THR A 94 8.57 7.06 -7.89
N THR A 95 9.43 7.63 -8.75
CA THR A 95 10.68 8.27 -8.35
C THR A 95 10.53 9.76 -8.03
N ASP A 96 9.61 10.46 -8.71
CA ASP A 96 9.24 11.85 -8.44
C ASP A 96 7.79 11.94 -7.94
N TRP A 97 7.63 11.94 -6.62
CA TRP A 97 6.33 12.08 -5.98
C TRP A 97 5.69 13.45 -6.19
N ALA A 98 6.47 14.53 -6.31
CA ALA A 98 5.90 15.86 -6.49
C ALA A 98 5.20 15.97 -7.86
N ALA A 99 5.80 15.39 -8.90
CA ALA A 99 5.18 15.31 -10.22
C ALA A 99 3.96 14.40 -10.24
N ALA A 100 4.03 13.22 -9.60
CA ALA A 100 2.92 12.27 -9.56
C ALA A 100 1.70 12.85 -8.80
N GLU A 101 1.92 13.51 -7.67
CA GLU A 101 0.86 14.06 -6.83
C GLU A 101 0.05 15.16 -7.53
N ALA A 102 0.70 15.94 -8.40
CA ALA A 102 0.04 16.94 -9.22
C ALA A 102 -0.93 16.35 -10.26
N ILE A 103 -0.84 15.03 -10.53
CA ILE A 103 -1.53 14.39 -11.66
C ILE A 103 -2.54 13.33 -11.22
N VAL A 104 -2.18 12.47 -10.26
CA VAL A 104 -3.02 11.31 -9.90
C VAL A 104 -3.51 11.30 -8.46
N GLY A 105 -3.01 12.17 -7.58
CA GLY A 105 -3.48 12.27 -6.19
C GLY A 105 -2.38 12.07 -5.16
N GLN A 106 -2.75 12.12 -3.88
CA GLN A 106 -1.77 12.31 -2.80
C GLN A 106 -1.01 11.03 -2.44
N ARG A 107 0.31 11.14 -2.31
CA ARG A 107 1.23 10.08 -1.86
C ARG A 107 0.74 9.45 -0.56
N ALA A 108 0.32 10.29 0.39
CA ALA A 108 -0.25 9.88 1.67
C ALA A 108 -1.35 8.84 1.52
N GLN A 109 -2.31 9.15 0.65
CA GLN A 109 -3.48 8.31 0.44
C GLN A 109 -3.08 6.97 -0.18
N TYR A 110 -2.14 6.95 -1.12
CA TYR A 110 -1.65 5.71 -1.72
C TYR A 110 -0.96 4.79 -0.71
N PHE A 111 -0.09 5.33 0.14
CA PHE A 111 0.53 4.54 1.20
C PHE A 111 -0.48 4.05 2.24
N GLU A 112 -1.43 4.90 2.65
CA GLU A 112 -2.48 4.48 3.59
C GLU A 112 -3.35 3.37 3.01
N ASN A 113 -3.81 3.51 1.76
CA ASN A 113 -4.61 2.50 1.09
C ASN A 113 -3.83 1.19 0.92
N TRP A 114 -2.53 1.26 0.66
CA TRP A 114 -1.67 0.08 0.54
C TRP A 114 -1.57 -0.67 1.86
N CYS A 115 -1.17 0.02 2.93
CA CYS A 115 -1.05 -0.55 4.26
C CYS A 115 -2.42 -1.04 4.79
N GLU A 116 -3.51 -0.29 4.57
CA GLU A 116 -4.85 -0.72 4.97
C GLU A 116 -5.34 -1.95 4.20
N SER A 117 -5.01 -2.07 2.91
CA SER A 117 -5.31 -3.27 2.13
C SER A 117 -4.59 -4.50 2.70
N LEU A 118 -3.30 -4.37 3.02
CA LEU A 118 -2.53 -5.45 3.66
C LEU A 118 -3.05 -5.82 5.05
N ARG A 119 -3.44 -4.82 5.85
CA ARG A 119 -4.06 -5.02 7.17
C ARG A 119 -5.38 -5.77 7.06
N SER A 120 -6.20 -5.42 6.06
CA SER A 120 -7.48 -6.08 5.78
C SER A 120 -7.24 -7.52 5.33
N LEU A 121 -6.38 -7.74 4.34
CA LEU A 121 -6.03 -9.09 3.87
C LEU A 121 -5.52 -10.00 4.97
N ARG A 122 -4.66 -9.50 5.86
CA ARG A 122 -4.20 -10.24 7.04
C ARG A 122 -5.36 -10.65 7.95
N SER A 123 -6.33 -9.76 8.16
CA SER A 123 -7.45 -9.98 9.07
C SER A 123 -8.49 -10.96 8.52
N GLU A 124 -8.60 -11.08 7.20
CA GLU A 124 -9.46 -12.05 6.51
C GLU A 124 -8.88 -13.48 6.51
N GLN A 125 -7.62 -13.66 6.91
CA GLN A 125 -7.02 -15.00 6.93
C GLN A 125 -7.51 -15.82 8.12
N THR A 126 -7.83 -17.09 7.85
CA THR A 126 -8.36 -18.03 8.86
C THR A 126 -7.29 -18.67 9.73
N SER A 127 -6.00 -18.47 9.42
CA SER A 127 -4.89 -19.03 10.19
C SER A 127 -3.72 -18.06 10.30
N THR A 128 -2.95 -18.21 11.38
CA THR A 128 -1.69 -17.48 11.58
C THR A 128 -0.71 -17.69 10.43
N ALA A 129 -0.61 -18.91 9.90
CA ALA A 129 0.29 -19.22 8.79
C ALA A 129 -0.06 -18.43 7.52
N ALA A 130 -1.35 -18.34 7.18
CA ALA A 130 -1.82 -17.56 6.04
C ALA A 130 -1.74 -16.04 6.29
N ALA A 131 -1.94 -15.58 7.54
CA ALA A 131 -1.86 -14.17 7.91
C ALA A 131 -0.42 -13.61 7.91
N LYS A 132 0.58 -14.46 8.19
CA LYS A 132 1.97 -14.04 8.40
C LYS A 132 2.59 -13.32 7.19
N PRO A 133 2.47 -13.78 5.93
CA PRO A 133 2.98 -13.06 4.77
C PRO A 133 2.40 -11.65 4.64
N TYR A 134 1.08 -11.49 4.83
CA TYR A 134 0.45 -10.16 4.77
C TYR A 134 0.90 -9.25 5.91
N ASN A 135 1.15 -9.79 7.11
CA ASN A 135 1.71 -8.99 8.20
C ASN A 135 3.15 -8.55 7.93
N GLN A 136 3.97 -9.39 7.29
CA GLN A 136 5.33 -9.03 6.89
C GLN A 136 5.31 -7.91 5.84
N LYS A 137 4.44 -8.02 4.83
CA LYS A 137 4.22 -6.95 3.85
C LYS A 137 3.71 -5.66 4.51
N LEU A 138 2.75 -5.75 5.43
CA LEU A 138 2.25 -4.59 6.18
C LEU A 138 3.37 -3.89 6.95
N HIS A 139 4.23 -4.68 7.61
CA HIS A 139 5.37 -4.14 8.32
C HIS A 139 6.37 -3.43 7.38
N ALA A 140 6.60 -3.96 6.18
CA ALA A 140 7.42 -3.32 5.16
C ALA A 140 6.78 -2.02 4.65
N CYS A 141 5.49 -2.06 4.28
CA CYS A 141 4.70 -0.89 3.88
C CYS A 141 4.80 0.23 4.92
N ALA A 142 4.56 -0.08 6.20
CA ALA A 142 4.60 0.94 7.26
C ALA A 142 5.98 1.56 7.46
N ARG A 143 7.06 0.78 7.32
CA ARG A 143 8.45 1.29 7.39
C ARG A 143 8.78 2.23 6.23
N GLU A 144 8.32 1.90 5.04
CA GLU A 144 8.47 2.76 3.87
C GLU A 144 7.62 4.02 4.00
N PHE A 145 6.39 3.88 4.50
CA PHE A 145 5.48 4.99 4.73
C PHE A 145 6.03 6.01 5.74
N LEU A 146 6.79 5.57 6.75
CA LEU A 146 7.47 6.47 7.69
C LEU A 146 8.51 7.39 7.03
N GLN A 147 8.95 7.10 5.81
CA GLN A 147 9.84 7.96 5.02
C GLN A 147 9.08 9.07 4.27
N ALA A 148 7.74 9.04 4.27
CA ALA A 148 6.92 10.09 3.70
C ALA A 148 6.92 11.36 4.59
N PRO A 149 6.40 12.50 4.09
CA PRO A 149 6.32 13.76 4.85
C PRO A 149 5.75 13.63 6.28
N GLY A 150 6.19 14.55 7.16
CA GLY A 150 6.04 14.42 8.60
C GLY A 150 4.60 14.42 9.12
N ASP A 151 3.68 15.06 8.41
CA ASP A 151 2.24 15.09 8.68
C ASP A 151 1.57 13.71 8.54
N LEU A 152 2.22 12.77 7.84
CA LEU A 152 1.73 11.42 7.58
C LEU A 152 2.21 10.39 8.60
N LYS A 153 3.13 10.79 9.50
CA LYS A 153 3.72 9.91 10.50
C LYS A 153 2.69 9.25 11.43
N PRO A 154 1.61 9.92 11.90
CA PRO A 154 0.61 9.24 12.73
C PRO A 154 0.02 8.00 12.06
N ALA A 155 -0.35 8.08 10.78
CA ALA A 155 -0.87 6.95 10.02
C ALA A 155 0.15 5.82 9.89
N ALA A 156 1.37 6.17 9.48
CA ALA A 156 2.47 5.20 9.29
C ALA A 156 2.84 4.49 10.61
N THR A 157 2.92 5.23 11.71
CA THR A 157 3.19 4.68 13.04
C THR A 157 2.07 3.74 13.51
N PHE A 158 0.81 4.09 13.27
CA PHE A 158 -0.32 3.19 13.56
C PHE A 158 -0.16 1.84 12.83
N PHE A 159 0.10 1.86 11.52
CA PHE A 159 0.26 0.61 10.75
C PHE A 159 1.46 -0.21 11.22
N LEU A 160 2.56 0.46 11.58
CA LEU A 160 3.75 -0.21 12.11
C LEU A 160 3.44 -0.93 13.43
N HIS A 161 2.93 -0.21 14.42
CA HIS A 161 2.62 -0.78 15.73
C HIS A 161 1.50 -1.84 15.63
N ASN A 162 0.55 -1.68 14.71
CA ASN A 162 -0.46 -2.70 14.42
C ASN A 162 0.15 -4.01 13.86
N ALA A 163 1.16 -3.90 12.99
CA ALA A 163 1.89 -5.05 12.48
C ALA A 163 2.76 -5.72 13.54
N GLU A 164 3.39 -4.94 14.42
CA GLU A 164 4.18 -5.41 15.56
C GLU A 164 3.29 -6.17 16.56
N LEU A 165 2.11 -5.64 16.90
CA LEU A 165 1.17 -6.31 17.77
C LEU A 165 0.76 -7.68 17.20
N ALA A 166 0.41 -7.73 15.92
CA ALA A 166 0.06 -8.99 15.27
C ALA A 166 1.24 -9.98 15.25
N ALA A 167 2.46 -9.51 15.02
CA ALA A 167 3.66 -10.35 15.06
C ALA A 167 3.87 -10.98 16.45
N ILE A 168 3.65 -10.22 17.52
CA ILE A 168 3.67 -10.74 18.90
C ILE A 168 2.59 -11.80 19.08
N ARG A 169 1.34 -11.51 18.66
CA ARG A 169 0.20 -12.45 18.79
C ARG A 169 0.46 -13.78 18.09
N PHE A 170 1.13 -13.77 16.94
CA PHE A 170 1.46 -14.99 16.20
C PHE A 170 2.44 -15.92 16.91
N GLN A 171 3.15 -15.41 17.92
CA GLN A 171 4.22 -16.13 18.61
C GLN A 171 4.05 -16.08 20.13
N ILE A 172 2.80 -15.90 20.61
CA ILE A 172 2.54 -15.73 22.04
C ILE A 172 3.22 -16.84 22.85
N ASN A 173 4.12 -16.41 23.72
CA ASN A 173 4.81 -17.18 24.74
C ASN A 173 4.87 -16.30 26.00
N ASP A 174 4.64 -16.87 27.18
CA ASP A 174 4.25 -16.07 28.35
C ASP A 174 5.27 -14.96 28.69
N THR A 175 6.52 -15.33 28.98
CA THR A 175 7.50 -14.36 29.49
C THR A 175 8.04 -13.42 28.40
N GLY A 176 8.32 -13.93 27.20
CA GLY A 176 8.90 -13.14 26.10
C GLY A 176 7.89 -12.19 25.46
N SER A 177 6.64 -12.65 25.27
CA SER A 177 5.60 -11.79 24.71
C SER A 177 5.19 -10.68 25.67
N CYS A 178 5.23 -10.90 26.99
CA CYS A 178 4.91 -9.83 27.94
C CYS A 178 5.86 -8.63 27.84
N GLN A 179 7.18 -8.88 27.76
CA GLN A 179 8.17 -7.81 27.63
C GLN A 179 8.02 -7.07 26.29
N ALA A 180 7.75 -7.79 25.20
CA ALA A 180 7.49 -7.18 23.90
C ALA A 180 6.23 -6.29 23.91
N LEU A 181 5.14 -6.76 24.55
CA LEU A 181 3.91 -5.98 24.70
C LEU A 181 4.12 -4.73 25.55
N LYS A 182 4.93 -4.82 26.62
CA LYS A 182 5.29 -3.66 27.45
C LYS A 182 6.03 -2.60 26.64
N GLN A 183 7.01 -3.01 25.84
CA GLN A 183 7.74 -2.09 24.97
C GLN A 183 6.81 -1.46 23.93
N LEU A 184 5.96 -2.26 23.30
CA LEU A 184 5.00 -1.78 22.31
C LEU A 184 3.99 -0.80 22.94
N GLN A 185 3.51 -1.07 24.15
CA GLN A 185 2.62 -0.17 24.89
C GLN A 185 3.27 1.20 25.16
N GLN A 186 4.57 1.22 25.50
CA GLN A 186 5.30 2.48 25.72
C GLN A 186 5.43 3.29 24.43
N ASN A 187 5.83 2.63 23.33
CA ASN A 187 5.93 3.25 22.01
C ASN A 187 4.57 3.79 21.54
N GLU A 188 3.51 3.01 21.76
CA GLU A 188 2.16 3.37 21.34
C GLU A 188 1.58 4.51 22.18
N ASN A 189 1.87 4.59 23.49
CA ASN A 189 1.48 5.75 24.30
C ASN A 189 2.10 7.05 23.77
N GLN A 190 3.37 7.01 23.35
CA GLN A 190 4.04 8.16 22.74
C GLN A 190 3.41 8.51 21.39
N ALA A 191 3.14 7.51 20.55
CA ALA A 191 2.49 7.71 19.25
C ALA A 191 1.08 8.30 19.40
N ALA A 192 0.28 7.78 20.33
CA ALA A 192 -1.06 8.27 20.63
C ALA A 192 -1.05 9.74 21.06
N ALA A 193 -0.09 10.14 21.90
CA ALA A 193 0.07 11.54 22.30
C ALA A 193 0.41 12.45 21.11
N GLN A 194 1.31 12.02 20.22
CA GLN A 194 1.68 12.76 19.01
C GLN A 194 0.52 12.83 18.00
N ALA A 195 -0.28 11.78 17.92
CA ALA A 195 -1.42 11.66 17.02
C ALA A 195 -2.69 12.37 17.52
N GLY A 196 -2.66 13.02 18.70
CA GLY A 196 -3.86 13.48 19.42
C GLY A 196 -4.78 14.45 18.65
N GLN A 197 -4.26 15.18 17.65
CA GLN A 197 -5.04 16.06 16.77
C GLN A 197 -5.19 15.52 15.34
N SER A 198 -4.68 14.32 15.07
CA SER A 198 -4.76 13.67 13.76
C SER A 198 -6.02 12.82 13.64
N ARG A 199 -6.43 12.49 12.41
CA ARG A 199 -7.50 11.52 12.15
C ARG A 199 -7.22 10.11 12.69
N TYR A 200 -5.97 9.81 13.04
CA TYR A 200 -5.54 8.52 13.59
C TYR A 200 -5.60 8.45 15.13
N ALA A 201 -6.01 9.52 15.82
CA ALA A 201 -6.09 9.52 17.30
C ALA A 201 -6.90 8.33 17.85
N ASP A 202 -8.07 8.06 17.25
CA ASP A 202 -8.92 6.95 17.67
C ASP A 202 -8.35 5.57 17.34
N TYR A 203 -7.57 5.47 16.26
CA TYR A 203 -6.92 4.22 15.87
C TYR A 203 -5.84 3.84 16.88
N HIS A 204 -5.02 4.82 17.30
CA HIS A 204 -4.02 4.62 18.34
C HIS A 204 -4.65 4.26 19.70
N ARG A 205 -5.72 4.96 20.09
CA ARG A 205 -6.47 4.65 21.31
C ARG A 205 -7.01 3.21 21.32
N ARG A 206 -7.53 2.73 20.18
CA ARG A 206 -7.98 1.33 20.04
C ARG A 206 -6.81 0.35 20.13
N LEU A 207 -5.68 0.66 19.50
CA LEU A 207 -4.50 -0.19 19.56
C LEU A 207 -3.95 -0.34 20.98
N LEU A 208 -3.96 0.73 21.79
CA LEU A 208 -3.64 0.65 23.23
C LEU A 208 -4.56 -0.32 23.98
N ASN A 209 -5.86 -0.28 23.70
CA ASN A 209 -6.83 -1.18 24.31
C ASN A 209 -6.58 -2.65 23.89
N ASP A 210 -6.25 -2.88 22.63
CA ASP A 210 -5.90 -4.22 22.12
C ASP A 210 -4.64 -4.76 22.82
N ILE A 211 -3.59 -3.94 22.96
CA ILE A 211 -2.37 -4.29 23.69
C ILE A 211 -2.70 -4.66 25.14
N ALA A 212 -3.48 -3.83 25.84
CA ALA A 212 -3.89 -4.08 27.22
C ALA A 212 -4.70 -5.38 27.36
N GLY A 213 -5.63 -5.62 26.44
CA GLY A 213 -6.44 -6.84 26.42
C GLY A 213 -5.58 -8.11 26.24
N ILE A 214 -4.58 -8.06 25.36
CA ILE A 214 -3.66 -9.19 25.15
C ILE A 214 -2.79 -9.40 26.39
N LYS A 215 -2.24 -8.35 27.00
CA LYS A 215 -1.46 -8.47 28.25
C LYS A 215 -2.27 -9.14 29.35
N ALA A 216 -3.52 -8.72 29.54
CA ALA A 216 -4.42 -9.30 30.54
C ALA A 216 -4.72 -10.79 30.31
N SER A 217 -4.55 -11.29 29.08
CA SER A 217 -4.72 -12.72 28.75
C SER A 217 -3.48 -13.58 29.05
N ILE A 218 -2.33 -12.97 29.35
CA ILE A 218 -1.07 -13.66 29.63
C ILE A 218 -0.84 -13.69 31.15
N PRO A 219 -0.83 -14.87 31.81
CA PRO A 219 -0.60 -14.98 33.24
C PRO A 219 0.70 -14.32 33.69
N GLY A 220 0.64 -13.48 34.72
CA GLY A 220 1.82 -12.81 35.28
C GLY A 220 2.35 -11.64 34.45
N CYS A 221 1.62 -11.19 33.41
CA CYS A 221 1.98 -10.01 32.64
C CYS A 221 1.31 -8.73 33.19
N PRO A 222 2.06 -7.79 33.81
CA PRO A 222 1.53 -6.52 34.30
C PRO A 222 1.33 -5.50 33.18
#